data_AF-A0A970VUP0-F1
#
_entry.id   AF-A0A970VUP0-F1
#
_cell.length_a   1.000
_cell.length_b   1.000
_cell.length_c   1.000
_cell.angle_alpha   90.00
_cell.angle_beta   90.00
_cell.angle_gamma   90.00
#
_symmetry.space_group_name_H-M   'P 1'
#
loop_
_entity.id
_entity.type
_entity.pdbx_description
1 polymer ?
#
loop_
_entity_poly.entity_id
_entity_poly.type
_entity_poly.pdbx_seq_one_letter_code
_entity_poly.pdbx_strand_id
1 'polypeptide(L)'
;MLEEASKNGLRIGALKPSLDADRLQRAILYEFPQLSWVGVEIRGTRATIEIVEKILPDKSRSDRRPGNMVAVKDGIIEEILVLSGEAKVAQGDTVRKGDLLISGTIYPEEEGESQGGEGEELNNDKQQKKEPLQVRARGIVRARVWYEVEKEMSLVEEKDRMTGRKRELLILHLAGKEIVLKGKKGNPYKHYRYRKKSWKLPKVGKIGLPAQLVSETYWEVEKEKIYRSMTEARNIAVDRAEADLKGRLKPGTKIMDKKVNIKSLEEKRIRAVLIVEALEDIARFVPIKEN
;
A
#
# COMPACT_ATOMS: atom_id res chain seq x y z
N MET A 1 9.10 -0.46 -12.26
CA MET A 1 9.38 -1.75 -12.94
C MET A 1 9.03 -1.72 -14.42
N LEU A 2 7.77 -1.49 -14.83
CA LEU A 2 7.41 -1.39 -16.26
C LEU A 2 8.15 -0.27 -17.00
N GLU A 3 8.40 0.85 -16.33
CA GLU A 3 9.19 1.96 -16.86
C GLU A 3 10.65 1.57 -17.11
N GLU A 4 11.27 0.87 -16.15
CA GLU A 4 12.64 0.36 -16.29
C GLU A 4 12.72 -0.72 -17.37
N ALA A 5 11.70 -1.57 -17.47
CA ALA A 5 11.61 -2.54 -18.53
C ALA A 5 11.50 -1.88 -19.91
N SER A 6 10.76 -0.78 -20.01
CA SER A 6 10.63 0.02 -21.23
C SER A 6 11.94 0.72 -21.63
N LYS A 7 12.73 1.23 -20.68
CA LYS A 7 14.07 1.79 -20.95
C LYS A 7 15.01 0.73 -21.54
N ASN A 8 14.85 -0.52 -21.12
CA ASN A 8 15.64 -1.66 -21.58
C ASN A 8 15.00 -2.39 -22.78
N GLY A 9 14.09 -1.72 -23.51
CA GLY A 9 13.58 -2.19 -24.79
C GLY A 9 12.28 -3.01 -24.73
N LEU A 10 11.80 -3.40 -23.54
CA LEU A 10 10.51 -4.08 -23.39
C LEU A 10 9.37 -3.05 -23.38
N ARG A 11 8.89 -2.72 -24.58
CA ARG A 11 7.77 -1.79 -24.80
C ARG A 11 6.81 -2.33 -25.85
N ILE A 12 5.59 -1.79 -25.86
CA ILE A 12 4.57 -2.14 -26.86
C ILE A 12 5.12 -1.84 -28.27
N GLY A 13 5.13 -2.85 -29.13
CA GLY A 13 5.65 -2.76 -30.51
C GLY A 13 7.16 -3.00 -30.66
N ALA A 14 7.87 -3.40 -29.60
CA ALA A 14 9.28 -3.79 -29.71
C ALA A 14 9.46 -5.08 -30.52
N LEU A 15 10.52 -5.14 -31.33
CA LEU A 15 10.86 -6.33 -32.12
C LEU A 15 11.48 -7.39 -31.22
N LYS A 16 10.97 -8.62 -31.26
CA LYS A 16 11.47 -9.73 -30.44
C LYS A 16 12.99 -9.97 -30.56
N PRO A 17 13.63 -9.92 -31.75
CA PRO A 17 15.08 -10.08 -31.87
C PRO A 17 15.90 -8.97 -31.21
N SER A 18 15.30 -7.79 -31.00
CA SER A 18 15.97 -6.64 -30.36
C SER A 18 15.90 -6.68 -28.83
N LEU A 19 15.24 -7.70 -28.26
CA LEU A 19 14.98 -7.80 -26.84
C LEU A 19 15.88 -8.85 -26.19
N ASP A 20 16.79 -8.38 -25.34
CA ASP A 20 17.69 -9.21 -24.55
C ASP A 20 17.08 -9.42 -23.15
N ALA A 21 16.51 -10.61 -22.93
CA ALA A 21 15.85 -10.97 -21.68
C ALA A 21 16.82 -10.98 -20.49
N ASP A 22 18.06 -11.41 -20.69
CA ASP A 22 19.08 -11.46 -19.64
C ASP A 22 19.53 -10.06 -19.22
N ARG A 23 19.71 -9.16 -20.20
CA ARG A 23 20.01 -7.76 -19.92
C ARG A 23 18.85 -7.08 -19.20
N LEU A 24 17.62 -7.35 -19.62
CA LEU A 24 16.42 -6.82 -18.97
C LEU A 24 16.31 -7.28 -17.51
N GLN A 25 16.52 -8.58 -17.26
CA GLN A 25 16.53 -9.16 -15.92
C GLN A 25 17.59 -8.49 -15.03
N ARG A 26 18.83 -8.35 -15.52
CA ARG A 26 19.91 -7.69 -14.78
C ARG A 26 19.60 -6.23 -14.46
N ALA A 27 19.06 -5.49 -15.43
CA ALA A 27 18.70 -4.08 -15.23
C ALA A 27 17.61 -3.91 -14.17
N ILE A 28 16.59 -4.78 -14.18
CA ILE A 28 15.51 -4.75 -13.16
C ILE A 28 16.08 -5.13 -11.77
N LEU A 29 16.92 -6.15 -11.67
CA LEU A 29 17.56 -6.51 -10.39
C LEU A 29 18.47 -5.40 -9.84
N TYR A 30 19.11 -4.63 -10.72
CA TYR A 30 19.96 -3.51 -10.33
C TYR A 30 19.14 -2.32 -9.81
N GLU A 31 18.08 -1.94 -10.51
CA GLU A 31 17.23 -0.80 -10.14
C GLU A 31 16.36 -1.09 -8.91
N PHE A 32 16.04 -2.36 -8.66
CA PHE A 32 15.23 -2.79 -7.52
C PHE A 32 16.03 -3.73 -6.59
N PRO A 33 16.92 -3.18 -5.73
CA PRO A 33 17.76 -3.98 -4.82
C PRO A 33 16.99 -4.88 -3.86
N GLN A 34 15.69 -4.61 -3.64
CA GLN A 34 14.79 -5.42 -2.85
C GLN A 34 14.33 -6.71 -3.54
N LEU A 35 14.68 -6.96 -4.81
CA LEU A 35 14.34 -8.20 -5.51
C LEU A 35 15.46 -9.24 -5.34
N SER A 36 15.10 -10.49 -5.04
CA SER A 36 16.02 -11.63 -4.96
C SER A 36 16.19 -12.31 -6.31
N TRP A 37 15.14 -12.29 -7.13
CA TRP A 37 15.14 -12.86 -8.47
C TRP A 37 14.11 -12.17 -9.36
N VAL A 38 14.40 -12.12 -10.66
CA VAL A 38 13.49 -11.64 -11.70
C VAL A 38 13.57 -12.66 -12.83
N GLY A 39 12.44 -13.12 -13.34
CA GLY A 39 12.33 -13.94 -14.54
C GLY A 39 11.64 -13.16 -15.65
N VAL A 40 12.21 -13.21 -16.84
CA VAL A 40 11.61 -12.61 -18.04
C VAL A 40 11.34 -13.72 -19.05
N GLU A 41 10.07 -14.00 -19.32
CA GLU A 41 9.67 -14.97 -20.34
C GLU A 41 8.94 -14.27 -21.50
N ILE A 42 9.38 -14.53 -22.73
CA ILE A 42 8.76 -13.97 -23.95
C ILE A 42 8.14 -15.11 -24.77
N ARG A 43 6.81 -15.26 -24.69
CA ARG A 43 6.03 -16.22 -25.49
C ARG A 43 5.22 -15.51 -26.56
N GLY A 44 5.59 -15.74 -27.83
CA GLY A 44 4.96 -15.06 -28.97
C GLY A 44 5.10 -13.54 -28.88
N THR A 45 3.98 -12.84 -28.78
CA THR A 45 3.91 -11.37 -28.60
C THR A 45 3.69 -10.95 -27.14
N ARG A 46 3.69 -11.89 -26.20
CA ARG A 46 3.50 -11.64 -24.76
C ARG A 46 4.82 -11.78 -24.03
N ALA A 47 5.14 -10.78 -23.20
CA ALA A 47 6.22 -10.87 -22.22
C ALA A 47 5.62 -10.94 -20.81
N THR A 48 6.10 -11.90 -20.03
CA THR A 48 5.75 -12.10 -18.63
C THR A 48 7.00 -11.81 -17.80
N ILE A 49 6.86 -10.94 -16.79
CA ILE A 49 7.92 -10.68 -15.81
C ILE A 49 7.44 -11.25 -14.48
N GLU A 50 8.17 -12.22 -13.96
CA GLU A 50 7.99 -12.77 -12.63
C GLU A 50 9.06 -12.20 -11.70
N ILE A 51 8.68 -11.89 -10.47
CA ILE A 51 9.59 -11.30 -9.50
C ILE A 51 9.48 -12.04 -8.18
N VAL A 52 10.63 -12.18 -7.51
CA VAL A 52 10.70 -12.66 -6.14
C VAL A 52 11.44 -11.59 -5.34
N GLU A 53 10.83 -11.17 -4.23
CA GLU A 53 11.43 -10.17 -3.33
C GLU A 53 12.50 -10.82 -2.43
N LYS A 54 13.48 -10.04 -1.98
CA LYS A 54 14.41 -10.42 -0.94
C LYS A 54 13.67 -10.42 0.39
N ILE A 55 13.80 -11.51 1.11
CA ILE A 55 13.51 -11.54 2.54
C ILE A 55 14.71 -10.89 3.22
N LEU A 56 14.69 -9.56 3.36
CA LEU A 56 15.71 -8.86 4.12
C LEU A 56 15.60 -9.31 5.59
N PRO A 57 16.68 -9.78 6.23
CA PRO A 57 16.65 -10.00 7.66
C PRO A 57 16.30 -8.67 8.33
N ASP A 58 15.30 -8.70 9.20
CA ASP A 58 14.88 -7.52 9.95
C ASP A 58 16.11 -6.88 10.60
N LYS A 59 16.35 -5.58 10.36
CA LYS A 59 17.47 -4.82 10.96
C LYS A 59 17.45 -4.90 12.49
N SER A 60 16.31 -5.29 13.07
CA SER A 60 16.21 -5.64 14.48
C SER A 60 17.16 -6.79 14.90
N ARG A 61 17.58 -7.69 14.00
CA ARG A 61 18.50 -8.79 14.34
C ARG A 61 19.92 -8.33 14.71
N SER A 62 20.38 -7.17 14.23
CA SER A 62 21.69 -6.61 14.58
C SER A 62 21.67 -5.76 15.85
N ASP A 63 20.49 -5.33 16.31
CA ASP A 63 20.35 -4.54 17.52
C ASP A 63 20.46 -5.45 18.75
N ARG A 64 21.52 -5.30 19.54
CA ARG A 64 21.79 -6.10 20.73
C ARG A 64 21.22 -5.51 22.03
N ARG A 65 20.61 -4.32 21.97
CA ARG A 65 20.10 -3.65 23.17
C ARG A 65 18.99 -4.47 23.83
N PRO A 66 18.91 -4.45 25.17
CA PRO A 66 17.77 -5.01 25.88
C PRO A 66 16.50 -4.25 25.48
N GLY A 67 15.38 -4.96 25.49
CA GLY A 67 14.14 -4.39 24.99
C GLY A 67 12.98 -5.37 24.99
N ASN A 68 11.80 -4.84 24.75
CA ASN A 68 10.54 -5.54 24.81
C ASN A 68 10.02 -5.85 23.40
N MET A 69 9.07 -6.78 23.30
CA MET A 69 8.21 -6.89 22.11
C MET A 69 6.82 -6.36 22.43
N VAL A 70 6.34 -5.44 21.61
CA VAL A 70 5.03 -4.81 21.76
C VAL A 70 4.15 -5.07 20.55
N ALA A 71 2.83 -5.03 20.75
CA ALA A 71 1.84 -5.21 19.69
C ALA A 71 1.85 -4.03 18.70
N VAL A 72 1.88 -4.31 17.39
CA VAL A 72 1.72 -3.28 16.36
C VAL A 72 0.27 -3.05 15.93
N LYS A 73 -0.64 -3.95 16.31
CA LYS A 73 -2.06 -3.96 15.96
C LYS A 73 -2.86 -4.53 17.12
N ASP A 74 -4.14 -4.17 17.16
CA ASP A 74 -5.13 -4.82 17.99
C ASP A 74 -5.40 -6.23 17.46
N GLY A 75 -5.71 -7.17 18.34
CA GLY A 75 -6.03 -8.53 17.92
C GLY A 75 -6.29 -9.50 19.07
N ILE A 76 -6.61 -10.74 18.71
CA ILE A 76 -6.74 -11.86 19.66
C ILE A 76 -5.56 -12.80 19.43
N ILE A 77 -4.77 -13.07 20.47
CA ILE A 77 -3.59 -13.94 20.38
C ILE A 77 -4.01 -15.36 20.04
N GLU A 78 -3.40 -15.94 18.99
CA GLU A 78 -3.59 -17.33 18.59
C GLU A 78 -2.37 -18.20 18.89
N GLU A 79 -1.16 -17.66 18.72
CA GLU A 79 0.07 -18.43 18.88
C GLU A 79 1.18 -17.54 19.42
N ILE A 80 1.93 -18.05 20.40
CA ILE A 80 3.09 -17.38 20.98
C ILE A 80 4.28 -18.34 20.94
N LEU A 81 5.36 -17.92 20.31
CA LEU A 81 6.66 -18.59 20.37
C LEU A 81 7.68 -17.62 20.97
N VAL A 82 8.10 -17.84 22.21
CA VAL A 82 9.14 -17.03 22.85
C VAL A 82 10.51 -17.66 22.62
N LEU A 83 11.45 -16.85 22.12
CA LEU A 83 12.85 -17.23 21.94
C LEU A 83 13.76 -16.63 23.02
N SER A 84 13.39 -15.45 23.55
CA SER A 84 14.09 -14.77 24.65
C SER A 84 13.16 -13.74 25.29
N GLY A 85 13.27 -13.55 26.60
CA GLY A 85 12.34 -12.73 27.39
C GLY A 85 11.25 -13.57 28.03
N GLU A 86 10.27 -12.90 28.61
CA GLU A 86 9.15 -13.52 29.33
C GLU A 86 7.82 -13.09 28.68
N ALA A 87 6.98 -14.05 28.29
CA ALA A 87 5.65 -13.73 27.75
C ALA A 87 4.79 -13.03 28.80
N LYS A 88 4.08 -11.98 28.40
CA LYS A 88 3.11 -11.25 29.25
C LYS A 88 1.66 -11.39 28.76
N VAL A 89 1.46 -12.25 27.76
CA VAL A 89 0.16 -12.58 27.18
C VAL A 89 0.09 -14.09 26.96
N ALA A 90 -1.13 -14.61 26.86
CA ALA A 90 -1.45 -16.01 26.59
C ALA A 90 -2.36 -16.13 25.35
N GLN A 91 -2.49 -17.36 24.83
CA GLN A 91 -3.44 -17.65 23.76
C GLN A 91 -4.88 -17.33 24.22
N GLY A 92 -5.64 -16.65 23.36
CA GLY A 92 -6.99 -16.17 23.65
C GLY A 92 -7.06 -14.74 24.19
N ASP A 93 -5.94 -14.15 24.61
CA ASP A 93 -5.92 -12.78 25.12
C ASP A 93 -6.25 -11.78 24.01
N THR A 94 -7.02 -10.75 24.38
CA THR A 94 -7.23 -9.58 23.51
C THR A 94 -6.19 -8.53 23.83
N VAL A 95 -5.45 -8.10 22.82
CA VAL A 95 -4.41 -7.08 22.94
C VAL A 95 -4.74 -5.86 22.08
N ARG A 96 -4.29 -4.70 22.53
CA ARG A 96 -4.29 -3.44 21.79
C ARG A 96 -2.90 -3.12 21.28
N LYS A 97 -2.85 -2.34 20.21
CA LYS A 97 -1.62 -1.77 19.69
C LYS A 97 -0.88 -1.01 20.79
N GLY A 98 0.37 -1.40 21.02
CA GLY A 98 1.24 -0.86 22.05
C GLY A 98 1.39 -1.75 23.28
N ASP A 99 0.53 -2.75 23.46
CA ASP A 99 0.58 -3.64 24.62
C ASP A 99 1.88 -4.45 24.64
N LEU A 100 2.37 -4.71 25.85
CA LEU A 100 3.57 -5.51 26.09
C LEU A 100 3.25 -6.99 25.87
N LEU A 101 3.89 -7.61 24.88
CA LEU A 101 3.69 -9.02 24.54
C LEU A 101 4.77 -9.90 25.18
N ILE A 102 6.03 -9.49 25.05
CA ILE A 102 7.18 -10.19 25.64
C ILE A 102 8.08 -9.16 26.34
N SER A 103 8.28 -9.34 27.65
CA SER A 103 9.17 -8.53 28.47
C SER A 103 10.61 -8.93 28.25
N GLY A 104 11.48 -7.94 28.03
CA GLY A 104 12.93 -8.10 28.09
C GLY A 104 13.49 -7.97 29.51
N THR A 105 12.67 -7.60 30.49
CA THR A 105 13.08 -7.58 31.91
C THR A 105 12.53 -8.83 32.58
N ILE A 106 13.42 -9.72 33.00
CA ILE A 106 13.10 -10.99 33.64
C ILE A 106 13.46 -10.86 35.13
N TYR A 107 12.48 -11.14 35.99
CA TYR A 107 12.71 -11.21 37.43
C TYR A 107 12.97 -12.67 37.80
N PRO A 108 14.16 -13.01 38.34
CA PRO A 108 14.39 -14.35 38.85
C PRO A 108 13.36 -14.66 39.94
N GLU A 109 12.71 -15.82 39.86
CA GLU A 109 11.85 -16.28 40.95
C GLU A 109 12.70 -16.42 42.22
N GLU A 110 12.19 -15.90 43.34
CA GLU A 110 12.71 -16.26 44.65
C GLU A 110 12.36 -17.74 44.84
N GLU A 111 13.37 -18.59 45.04
CA GLU A 111 13.15 -20.01 45.32
C GLU A 111 12.28 -20.09 46.59
N GLY A 112 10.99 -20.35 46.40
CA GLY A 112 10.03 -20.47 47.48
C GLY A 112 10.38 -21.67 48.35
N GLU A 113 10.52 -21.41 49.64
CA GLU A 113 10.64 -22.35 50.73
C GLU A 113 9.84 -23.64 50.46
N SER A 114 10.56 -24.72 50.17
CA SER A 114 9.98 -26.06 50.27
C SER A 114 9.74 -26.34 51.75
N GLN A 115 8.46 -26.30 52.16
CA GLN A 115 8.01 -26.80 53.44
C GLN A 115 8.38 -28.27 53.58
N GLY A 116 9.17 -28.62 54.59
CA GLY A 116 9.34 -30.00 55.04
C GLY A 116 10.67 -30.30 55.72
N GLY A 117 10.81 -29.90 56.99
CA GLY A 117 11.90 -30.36 57.86
C GLY A 117 12.01 -29.52 59.11
N GLU A 118 11.49 -30.03 60.24
CA GLU A 118 11.66 -29.44 61.57
C GLU A 118 13.16 -29.33 61.90
N GLY A 119 13.60 -28.16 62.38
CA GLY A 119 14.87 -28.03 63.09
C GLY A 119 15.69 -26.78 62.76
N GLU A 120 15.80 -25.94 63.78
CA GLU A 120 16.92 -25.03 64.08
C GLU A 120 16.90 -23.61 63.48
N GLU A 121 16.83 -22.67 64.42
CA GLU A 121 16.93 -21.23 64.25
C GLU A 121 18.34 -20.77 63.81
N LEU A 122 18.37 -19.52 63.31
CA LEU A 122 19.52 -18.64 63.03
C LEU A 122 20.09 -18.77 61.60
N ASN A 123 19.62 -17.87 60.72
CA ASN A 123 20.46 -16.78 60.21
C ASN A 123 19.60 -15.77 59.43
N ASN A 124 19.59 -14.53 59.92
CA ASN A 124 18.89 -13.39 59.32
C ASN A 124 19.78 -12.73 58.25
N ASP A 125 20.30 -13.54 57.32
CA ASP A 125 21.17 -13.07 56.25
C ASP A 125 20.34 -12.78 55.00
N LYS A 126 20.00 -11.50 54.85
CA LYS A 126 19.76 -10.77 53.60
C LYS A 126 19.15 -11.63 52.49
N GLN A 127 17.82 -11.58 52.38
CA GLN A 127 17.11 -11.73 51.10
C GLN A 127 17.76 -10.77 50.08
N GLN A 128 18.80 -11.22 49.39
CA GLN A 128 19.39 -10.52 48.26
C GLN A 128 18.38 -10.68 47.12
N LYS A 129 17.45 -9.72 47.05
CA LYS A 129 16.53 -9.57 45.93
C LYS A 129 17.36 -9.56 44.65
N LYS A 130 17.34 -10.68 43.91
CA LYS A 130 18.17 -10.84 42.71
C LYS A 130 17.82 -9.72 41.72
N GLU A 131 18.83 -9.03 41.22
CA GLU A 131 18.60 -7.94 40.26
C GLU A 131 17.91 -8.46 38.99
N PRO A 132 17.01 -7.68 38.37
CA PRO A 132 16.32 -8.09 37.16
C PRO A 132 17.31 -8.26 36.01
N LEU A 133 17.21 -9.40 35.32
CA LEU A 133 17.99 -9.68 34.12
C LEU A 133 17.37 -8.94 32.92
N GLN A 134 18.17 -8.10 32.27
CA GLN A 134 17.77 -7.43 31.04
C GLN A 134 18.27 -8.20 29.82
N VAL A 135 17.32 -8.62 28.99
CA VAL A 135 17.55 -9.33 27.74
C VAL A 135 16.87 -8.61 26.59
N ARG A 136 17.28 -8.96 25.37
CA ARG A 136 16.56 -8.59 24.16
C ARG A 136 15.39 -9.55 23.97
N ALA A 137 14.17 -9.09 24.21
CA ALA A 137 12.98 -9.90 23.93
C ALA A 137 12.91 -10.30 22.45
N ARG A 138 12.68 -11.59 22.20
CA ARG A 138 12.56 -12.18 20.87
C ARG A 138 11.48 -13.25 20.88
N GLY A 139 10.68 -13.28 19.83
CA GLY A 139 9.61 -14.24 19.66
C GLY A 139 8.77 -13.92 18.45
N ILE A 140 7.78 -14.77 18.20
CA ILE A 140 6.72 -14.57 17.21
C ILE A 140 5.42 -14.58 18.00
N VAL A 141 4.59 -13.56 17.81
CA VAL A 141 3.26 -13.49 18.44
C VAL A 141 2.24 -13.30 17.34
N ARG A 142 1.57 -14.39 16.96
CA ARG A 142 0.53 -14.36 15.94
C ARG A 142 -0.81 -14.09 16.59
N ALA A 143 -1.54 -13.14 16.02
CA ALA A 143 -2.87 -12.78 16.45
C ALA A 143 -3.83 -12.77 15.25
N ARG A 144 -5.10 -13.06 15.53
CA ARG A 144 -6.19 -12.69 14.63
C ARG A 144 -6.39 -11.20 14.66
N VAL A 145 -6.36 -10.61 13.48
CA VAL A 145 -6.58 -9.18 13.24
C VAL A 145 -7.66 -9.00 12.20
N TRP A 146 -8.39 -7.88 12.28
CA TRP A 146 -9.47 -7.57 11.35
C TRP A 146 -9.11 -6.35 10.52
N TYR A 147 -9.42 -6.45 9.22
CA TYR A 147 -9.38 -5.35 8.28
C TYR A 147 -10.77 -5.02 7.82
N GLU A 148 -11.07 -3.73 7.75
CA GLU A 148 -12.31 -3.23 7.19
C GLU A 148 -11.99 -2.27 6.03
N VAL A 149 -12.58 -2.55 4.87
CA VAL A 149 -12.46 -1.72 3.68
C VAL A 149 -13.85 -1.44 3.13
N GLU A 150 -14.20 -0.15 3.06
CA GLU A 150 -15.45 0.30 2.48
C GLU A 150 -15.25 0.83 1.06
N LYS A 151 -16.13 0.44 0.14
CA LYS A 151 -16.21 1.00 -1.21
C LYS A 151 -17.66 1.29 -1.60
N GLU A 152 -17.88 2.49 -2.11
CA GLU A 152 -19.18 2.89 -2.65
C GLU A 152 -19.24 2.70 -4.16
N MET A 153 -20.43 2.39 -4.65
CA MET A 153 -20.69 2.22 -6.07
C MET A 153 -22.10 2.70 -6.43
N SER A 154 -22.21 3.50 -7.48
CA SER A 154 -23.50 3.95 -8.01
C SER A 154 -24.10 2.90 -8.95
N LEU A 155 -25.40 2.63 -8.77
CA LEU A 155 -26.21 1.85 -9.71
C LEU A 155 -26.51 2.63 -10.98
N VAL A 156 -26.39 3.96 -10.94
CA VAL A 156 -26.50 4.84 -12.11
C VAL A 156 -25.26 5.71 -12.20
N GLU A 157 -24.57 5.66 -13.33
CA GLU A 157 -23.42 6.50 -13.62
C GLU A 157 -23.70 7.33 -14.87
N GLU A 158 -23.44 8.63 -14.82
CA GLU A 158 -23.47 9.48 -15.99
C GLU A 158 -22.08 9.51 -16.62
N LYS A 159 -21.98 9.07 -17.88
CA LYS A 159 -20.74 9.16 -18.67
C LYS A 159 -20.89 10.13 -19.83
N ASP A 160 -19.79 10.80 -20.14
CA ASP A 160 -19.69 11.58 -21.37
C ASP A 160 -19.48 10.64 -22.55
N ARG A 161 -20.43 10.65 -23.49
CA ARG A 161 -20.29 10.04 -24.80
C ARG A 161 -19.91 11.10 -25.81
N MET A 162 -18.79 10.92 -26.50
CA MET A 162 -18.34 11.85 -27.53
C MET A 162 -19.30 11.80 -28.72
N THR A 163 -19.84 12.95 -29.16
CA THR A 163 -20.70 13.01 -30.35
C THR A 163 -19.90 13.02 -31.65
N GLY A 164 -18.58 13.22 -31.55
CA GLY A 164 -17.67 13.44 -32.68
C GLY A 164 -17.60 14.89 -33.15
N ARG A 165 -18.56 15.74 -32.77
CA ARG A 165 -18.51 17.18 -33.10
C ARG A 165 -17.46 17.89 -32.24
N LYS A 166 -16.67 18.76 -32.86
CA LYS A 166 -15.66 19.58 -32.18
C LYS A 166 -15.61 21.01 -32.73
N ARG A 167 -15.22 21.96 -31.87
CA ARG A 167 -14.89 23.35 -32.19
C ARG A 167 -13.42 23.55 -31.89
N GLU A 168 -12.66 23.93 -32.91
CA GLU A 168 -11.26 24.30 -32.78
C GLU A 168 -11.11 25.80 -33.00
N LEU A 169 -10.32 26.44 -32.15
CA LEU A 169 -9.99 27.86 -32.19
C LEU A 169 -8.47 27.99 -32.06
N LEU A 170 -7.87 28.76 -32.97
CA LEU A 170 -6.44 29.08 -32.95
C LEU A 170 -6.30 30.61 -32.87
N ILE A 171 -5.59 31.08 -31.86
CA ILE A 171 -5.43 32.49 -31.53
C ILE A 171 -3.95 32.82 -31.46
N LEU A 172 -3.54 33.91 -32.11
CA LEU A 172 -2.25 34.54 -31.92
C LEU A 172 -2.42 35.77 -31.03
N HIS A 173 -1.81 35.77 -29.86
CA HIS A 173 -1.58 36.98 -29.09
C HIS A 173 -0.25 37.59 -29.54
N LEU A 174 -0.27 38.78 -30.11
CA LEU A 174 0.92 39.48 -30.61
C LEU A 174 0.87 40.92 -30.14
N ALA A 175 1.88 41.36 -29.38
CA ALA A 175 2.03 42.75 -28.93
C ALA A 175 0.77 43.33 -28.24
N GLY A 176 0.14 42.52 -27.39
CA GLY A 176 -1.09 42.89 -26.66
C GLY A 176 -2.38 42.80 -27.47
N LYS A 177 -2.33 42.49 -28.77
CA LYS A 177 -3.51 42.26 -29.62
C LYS A 177 -3.81 40.77 -29.73
N GLU A 178 -5.09 40.46 -29.86
CA GLU A 178 -5.58 39.10 -30.08
C GLU A 178 -6.08 38.92 -31.52
N ILE A 179 -5.50 37.97 -32.25
CA ILE A 179 -5.80 37.70 -33.65
C ILE A 179 -6.29 36.26 -33.78
N VAL A 180 -7.54 36.06 -34.23
CA VAL A 180 -8.07 34.72 -34.49
C VAL A 180 -7.54 34.22 -35.84
N LEU A 181 -6.71 33.18 -35.80
CA LEU A 181 -6.11 32.58 -37.01
C LEU A 181 -7.03 31.52 -37.63
N LYS A 182 -7.78 30.78 -36.81
CA LYS A 182 -8.71 29.75 -37.29
C LYS A 182 -9.84 29.56 -36.29
N GLY A 183 -11.04 29.30 -36.80
CA GLY A 183 -12.19 28.94 -35.98
C GLY A 183 -13.02 30.13 -35.52
N LYS A 184 -13.99 29.87 -34.65
CA LYS A 184 -14.87 30.88 -34.07
C LYS A 184 -14.69 30.88 -32.55
N LYS A 185 -14.70 32.09 -31.97
CA LYS A 185 -14.64 32.26 -30.52
C LYS A 185 -15.89 31.69 -29.86
N GLY A 186 -15.72 31.23 -28.63
CA GLY A 186 -16.80 30.73 -27.79
C GLY A 186 -17.10 29.24 -27.95
N ASN A 187 -17.70 28.68 -26.91
CA ASN A 187 -18.18 27.30 -26.87
C ASN A 187 -19.61 27.21 -27.42
N PRO A 188 -19.86 26.40 -28.47
CA PRO A 188 -21.22 26.22 -29.01
C PRO A 188 -22.01 25.09 -28.34
N TYR A 189 -21.43 24.33 -27.43
CA TYR A 189 -21.99 23.08 -26.95
C TYR A 189 -22.52 23.21 -25.52
N LYS A 190 -23.72 22.66 -25.27
CA LYS A 190 -24.31 22.63 -23.92
C LYS A 190 -23.43 21.83 -22.94
N HIS A 191 -22.95 20.66 -23.37
CA HIS A 191 -22.01 19.83 -22.64
C HIS A 191 -20.77 19.59 -23.49
N TYR A 192 -19.59 19.76 -22.90
CA TYR A 192 -18.34 19.68 -23.63
C TYR A 192 -17.17 19.26 -22.75
N ARG A 193 -16.14 18.73 -23.40
CA ARG A 193 -14.78 18.66 -22.87
C ARG A 193 -13.95 19.75 -23.50
N TYR A 194 -13.08 20.37 -22.71
CA TYR A 194 -12.25 21.49 -23.14
C TYR A 194 -10.77 21.19 -22.99
N ARG A 195 -9.97 21.60 -23.98
CA ARG A 195 -8.52 21.57 -23.92
C ARG A 195 -7.96 22.87 -24.46
N LYS A 196 -7.05 23.48 -23.70
CA LYS A 196 -6.24 24.62 -24.11
C LYS A 196 -4.77 24.21 -24.19
N LYS A 197 -4.12 24.56 -25.29
CA LYS A 197 -2.67 24.47 -25.46
C LYS A 197 -2.13 25.85 -25.77
N SER A 198 -0.95 26.15 -25.26
CA SER A 198 -0.31 27.43 -25.48
C SER A 198 1.18 27.28 -25.73
N TRP A 199 1.68 28.01 -26.73
CA TRP A 199 3.08 28.02 -27.15
C TRP A 199 3.57 29.47 -27.18
N LYS A 200 4.68 29.74 -26.49
CA LYS A 200 5.40 31.01 -26.66
C LYS A 200 6.20 30.94 -27.95
N LEU A 201 6.08 31.95 -28.81
CA LEU A 201 6.81 32.00 -30.06
C LEU A 201 8.20 32.61 -29.84
N PRO A 202 9.25 32.11 -30.53
CA PRO A 202 10.59 32.66 -30.43
C PRO A 202 10.63 34.10 -30.96
N LYS A 203 11.58 34.88 -30.45
CA LYS A 203 11.83 36.25 -30.95
C LYS A 203 12.39 36.19 -32.36
N VAL A 204 11.93 37.05 -33.26
CA VAL A 204 12.43 37.16 -34.63
C VAL A 204 13.36 38.36 -34.73
N GLY A 205 14.67 38.11 -34.84
CA GLY A 205 15.69 39.16 -34.90
C GLY A 205 15.80 40.00 -33.61
N LYS A 206 16.17 41.29 -33.74
CA LYS A 206 16.25 42.23 -32.61
C LYS A 206 14.88 42.74 -32.14
N ILE A 207 13.81 42.41 -32.85
CA ILE A 207 12.42 42.82 -32.56
C ILE A 207 11.81 41.77 -31.63
N GLY A 208 11.84 42.05 -30.33
CA GLY A 208 11.33 41.16 -29.29
C GLY A 208 9.82 41.28 -29.06
N LEU A 209 8.99 41.13 -30.09
CA LEU A 209 7.54 41.20 -29.92
C LEU A 209 7.05 39.99 -29.10
N PRO A 210 6.33 40.20 -27.97
CA PRO A 210 5.77 39.11 -27.20
C PRO A 210 4.65 38.47 -28.03
N ALA A 211 4.88 37.21 -28.41
CA ALA A 211 3.97 36.46 -29.26
C ALA A 211 3.67 35.09 -28.62
N GLN A 212 2.39 34.74 -28.58
CA GLN A 212 1.90 33.48 -28.03
C GLN A 212 0.82 32.90 -28.93
N LEU A 213 1.01 31.65 -29.33
CA LEU A 213 0.01 30.89 -30.05
C LEU A 213 -0.82 30.07 -29.05
N VAL A 214 -2.13 30.12 -29.17
CA VAL A 214 -3.07 29.42 -28.30
C VAL A 214 -4.03 28.61 -29.16
N SER A 215 -4.13 27.30 -28.88
CA SER A 215 -5.16 26.44 -29.47
C SER A 215 -6.14 26.02 -28.39
N GLU A 216 -7.41 26.29 -28.65
CA GLU A 216 -8.54 25.85 -27.83
C GLU A 216 -9.35 24.82 -28.62
N THR A 217 -9.74 23.74 -27.95
CA THR A 217 -10.58 22.71 -28.53
C THR A 217 -11.71 22.36 -27.57
N TYR A 218 -12.93 22.46 -28.07
CA TYR A 218 -14.13 21.98 -27.41
C TYR A 218 -14.62 20.74 -28.14
N TRP A 219 -14.79 19.61 -27.45
CA TRP A 219 -15.49 18.45 -27.97
C TRP A 219 -16.86 18.40 -27.36
N GLU A 220 -17.89 18.26 -28.19
CA GLU A 220 -19.23 18.05 -27.69
C GLU A 220 -19.36 16.65 -27.12
N VAL A 221 -20.04 16.58 -25.98
CA VAL A 221 -20.39 15.32 -25.34
C VAL A 221 -21.89 15.28 -25.06
N GLU A 222 -22.46 14.08 -25.13
CA GLU A 222 -23.78 13.80 -24.61
C GLU A 222 -23.65 13.07 -23.27
N LYS A 223 -24.59 13.32 -22.36
CA LYS A 223 -24.66 12.65 -21.07
C LYS A 223 -25.45 11.36 -21.22
N GLU A 224 -24.77 10.24 -21.10
CA GLU A 224 -25.37 8.90 -21.18
C GLU A 224 -25.44 8.30 -19.77
N LYS A 225 -26.63 7.86 -19.37
CA LYS A 225 -26.83 7.16 -18.09
C LYS A 225 -26.60 5.67 -18.28
N ILE A 226 -25.59 5.14 -17.61
CA ILE A 226 -25.32 3.71 -17.52
C ILE A 226 -25.98 3.19 -16.25
N TYR A 227 -26.88 2.25 -16.42
CA TYR A 227 -27.54 1.55 -15.32
C TYR A 227 -26.81 0.24 -15.05
N ARG A 228 -26.63 -0.07 -13.77
CA ARG A 228 -26.05 -1.32 -13.27
C ARG A 228 -27.05 -2.04 -12.40
N SER A 229 -27.00 -3.36 -12.48
CA SER A 229 -27.67 -4.20 -11.50
C SER A 229 -26.99 -4.09 -10.12
N MET A 230 -27.73 -4.47 -9.09
CA MET A 230 -27.21 -4.57 -7.72
C MET A 230 -25.99 -5.50 -7.65
N THR A 231 -26.04 -6.62 -8.36
CA THR A 231 -24.97 -7.63 -8.41
C THR A 231 -23.71 -7.09 -9.08
N GLU A 232 -23.84 -6.38 -10.21
CA GLU A 232 -22.69 -5.77 -10.89
C GLU A 232 -22.03 -4.70 -10.02
N ALA A 233 -22.82 -3.82 -9.41
CA ALA A 233 -22.29 -2.80 -8.53
C ALA A 233 -21.60 -3.42 -7.30
N ARG A 234 -22.18 -4.49 -6.74
CA ARG A 234 -21.59 -5.27 -5.64
C ARG A 234 -20.23 -5.83 -6.05
N ASN A 235 -20.15 -6.54 -7.17
CA ASN A 235 -18.91 -7.18 -7.61
C ASN A 235 -17.81 -6.14 -7.83
N ILE A 236 -18.12 -5.03 -8.52
CA ILE A 236 -17.15 -3.95 -8.75
C ILE A 236 -16.69 -3.32 -7.43
N ALA A 237 -17.59 -3.08 -6.48
CA ALA A 237 -17.24 -2.50 -5.19
C ALA A 237 -16.34 -3.45 -4.38
N VAL A 238 -16.65 -4.74 -4.38
CA VAL A 238 -15.88 -5.79 -3.69
C VAL A 238 -14.50 -5.95 -4.34
N ASP A 239 -14.40 -6.04 -5.66
CA ASP A 239 -13.11 -6.13 -6.38
C ASP A 239 -12.20 -4.94 -6.04
N ARG A 240 -12.77 -3.73 -5.96
CA ARG A 240 -12.04 -2.52 -5.55
C ARG A 240 -11.61 -2.57 -4.08
N ALA A 241 -12.45 -3.13 -3.20
CA ALA A 241 -12.14 -3.27 -1.78
C ALA A 241 -11.00 -4.28 -1.59
N GLU A 242 -11.02 -5.40 -2.32
CA GLU A 242 -9.96 -6.40 -2.32
C GLU A 242 -8.63 -5.86 -2.86
N ALA A 243 -8.67 -5.11 -3.97
CA ALA A 243 -7.48 -4.49 -4.53
C ALA A 243 -6.83 -3.51 -3.55
N ASP A 244 -7.62 -2.72 -2.82
CA ASP A 244 -7.15 -1.82 -1.77
C ASP A 244 -6.57 -2.60 -0.58
N LEU A 245 -7.28 -3.64 -0.12
CA LEU A 245 -6.81 -4.48 0.98
C LEU A 245 -5.48 -5.17 0.66
N LYS A 246 -5.29 -5.67 -0.57
CA LYS A 246 -4.06 -6.36 -0.99
C LYS A 246 -2.81 -5.48 -0.80
N GLY A 247 -2.93 -4.16 -0.97
CA GLY A 247 -1.84 -3.21 -0.72
C GLY A 247 -1.51 -3.00 0.76
N ARG A 248 -2.37 -3.43 1.69
CA ARG A 248 -2.22 -3.24 3.15
C ARG A 248 -1.73 -4.50 3.89
N LEU A 249 -1.92 -5.68 3.30
CA LEU A 249 -1.50 -6.95 3.90
C LEU A 249 0.01 -7.15 3.79
N LYS A 250 0.64 -7.71 4.83
CA LYS A 250 2.04 -8.13 4.76
C LYS A 250 2.18 -9.32 3.80
N PRO A 251 3.29 -9.48 3.07
CA PRO A 251 3.54 -10.68 2.29
C PRO A 251 3.42 -11.95 3.14
N GLY A 252 2.71 -12.96 2.62
CA GLY A 252 2.50 -14.23 3.34
C GLY A 252 1.45 -14.20 4.46
N THR A 253 0.69 -13.10 4.61
CA THR A 253 -0.44 -13.04 5.55
C THR A 253 -1.47 -14.12 5.23
N LYS A 254 -1.84 -14.93 6.23
CA LYS A 254 -2.86 -15.98 6.08
C LYS A 254 -4.24 -15.37 6.33
N ILE A 255 -5.08 -15.32 5.29
CA ILE A 255 -6.49 -14.95 5.42
C ILE A 255 -7.25 -16.12 6.05
N MET A 256 -8.01 -15.85 7.11
CA MET A 256 -8.77 -16.84 7.86
C MET A 256 -10.24 -16.81 7.46
N ASP A 257 -10.84 -15.62 7.41
CA ASP A 257 -12.24 -15.43 7.03
C ASP A 257 -12.43 -14.13 6.25
N LYS A 258 -13.51 -14.08 5.48
CA LYS A 258 -13.91 -12.92 4.69
C LYS A 258 -15.42 -12.79 4.66
N LYS A 259 -15.89 -11.62 5.08
CA LYS A 259 -17.31 -11.26 5.07
C LYS A 259 -17.54 -9.98 4.29
N VAL A 260 -18.62 -9.95 3.51
CA VAL A 260 -19.04 -8.76 2.75
C VAL A 260 -20.44 -8.38 3.17
N ASN A 261 -20.58 -7.16 3.69
CA ASN A 261 -21.86 -6.55 4.01
C ASN A 261 -22.18 -5.48 2.96
N ILE A 262 -23.41 -5.49 2.44
CA ILE A 262 -23.88 -4.48 1.48
C ILE A 262 -24.94 -3.64 2.16
N LYS A 263 -24.77 -2.31 2.11
CA LYS A 263 -25.77 -1.34 2.52
C LYS A 263 -26.25 -0.58 1.29
N SER A 264 -27.55 -0.60 1.04
CA SER A 264 -28.17 0.32 0.08
C SER A 264 -28.13 1.72 0.66
N LEU A 265 -27.69 2.68 -0.14
CA LEU A 265 -27.66 4.10 0.20
C LEU A 265 -28.70 4.85 -0.64
N GLU A 266 -28.93 6.11 -0.27
CA GLU A 266 -29.72 7.04 -1.06
C GLU A 266 -29.13 7.23 -2.48
N GLU A 267 -29.96 7.75 -3.39
CA GLU A 267 -29.57 8.10 -4.76
C GLU A 267 -29.11 6.90 -5.61
N LYS A 268 -29.67 5.71 -5.38
CA LYS A 268 -29.32 4.48 -6.12
C LYS A 268 -27.82 4.16 -6.02
N ARG A 269 -27.26 4.25 -4.81
CA ARG A 269 -25.89 3.85 -4.50
C ARG A 269 -25.89 2.67 -3.54
N ILE A 270 -24.75 1.98 -3.50
CA ILE A 270 -24.47 0.99 -2.47
C ILE A 270 -23.12 1.26 -1.83
N ARG A 271 -22.98 0.77 -0.60
CA ARG A 271 -21.71 0.64 0.10
C ARG A 271 -21.44 -0.83 0.37
N ALA A 272 -20.33 -1.32 -0.16
CA ALA A 272 -19.79 -2.62 0.20
C ALA A 272 -18.75 -2.45 1.32
N VAL A 273 -18.95 -3.16 2.41
CA VAL A 273 -18.02 -3.25 3.53
C VAL A 273 -17.41 -4.64 3.52
N LEU A 274 -16.13 -4.71 3.14
CA LEU A 274 -15.33 -5.93 3.16
C LEU A 274 -14.63 -6.03 4.52
N ILE A 275 -14.95 -7.07 5.27
CA ILE A 275 -14.31 -7.42 6.55
C ILE A 275 -13.46 -8.66 6.31
N VAL A 276 -12.17 -8.59 6.63
CA VAL A 276 -11.24 -9.71 6.49
C VAL A 276 -10.56 -9.99 7.82
N GLU A 277 -10.68 -11.24 8.26
CA GLU A 277 -9.95 -11.78 9.39
C GLU A 277 -8.66 -12.43 8.88
N ALA A 278 -7.53 -12.05 9.46
CA ALA A 278 -6.21 -12.52 9.06
C ALA A 278 -5.37 -12.91 10.27
N LEU A 279 -4.50 -13.89 10.10
CA LEU A 279 -3.49 -14.28 11.07
C LEU A 279 -2.17 -13.59 10.74
N GLU A 280 -1.68 -12.75 11.65
CA GLU A 280 -0.45 -11.97 11.45
C GLU A 280 0.45 -12.02 12.68
N ASP A 281 1.77 -11.99 12.46
CA ASP A 281 2.72 -11.62 13.51
C ASP A 281 2.57 -10.12 13.82
N ILE A 282 2.16 -9.84 15.06
CA ILE A 282 1.92 -8.50 15.57
C ILE A 282 3.04 -8.01 16.49
N ALA A 283 4.07 -8.82 16.73
CA ALA A 283 5.15 -8.43 17.63
C ALA A 283 6.17 -7.51 16.94
N ARG A 284 6.55 -6.44 17.62
CA ARG A 284 7.65 -5.56 17.19
C ARG A 284 8.56 -5.23 18.36
N PHE A 285 9.85 -5.37 18.15
CA PHE A 285 10.87 -5.01 19.12
C PHE A 285 10.89 -3.49 19.41
N VAL A 286 11.01 -3.13 20.68
CA VAL A 286 11.21 -1.76 21.17
C VAL A 286 12.32 -1.78 22.22
N PRO A 287 13.45 -1.08 22.01
CA PRO A 287 14.53 -1.03 23.00
C PRO A 287 14.06 -0.32 24.27
N ILE A 288 14.53 -0.79 25.43
CA ILE A 288 14.37 -0.05 26.69
C ILE A 288 15.24 1.21 26.59
N LYS A 289 14.68 2.38 26.94
CA LYS A 289 15.48 3.60 27.04
C LYS A 289 16.33 3.49 28.31
N GLU A 290 17.64 3.65 28.16
CA GLU A 290 18.52 3.91 29.30
C GLU A 290 18.15 5.31 29.83
N ASN A 291 17.83 5.40 31.11
CA ASN A 291 17.64 6.66 31.84
C ASN A 291 18.99 7.27 32.20
#